data_AF-M0VJI6-F1
#
_entry.id   AF-M0VJI6-F1
#
_cell.length_a   1.000
_cell.length_b   1.000
_cell.length_c   1.000
_cell.angle_alpha   90.00
_cell.angle_beta   90.00
_cell.angle_gamma   90.00
#
_symmetry.space_group_name_H-M   'P 1'
#
loop_
_entity.id
_entity.type
_entity.pdbx_description
1 polymer ?
#
loop_
_entity_poly.entity_id
_entity_poly.type
_entity_poly.pdbx_seq_one_letter_code
_entity_poly.pdbx_strand_id
1 'polypeptide(L)'
;MRSRVMARDNAARVFKTEVLEGDKVSGQLKSQAVEMKLEAAGDGACVAKLKVEYERLDGGGALSVEDQAALAAGYLDLFKMVEAYLVAHPAEYA
;
A
#
# COMPACT_ATOMS: atom_id res chain seq x y z
N MET A 1 3.94 2.77 -11.58
CA MET A 1 3.59 3.60 -10.40
C MET A 1 4.85 4.27 -9.91
N ARG A 2 4.79 5.58 -9.68
CA ARG A 2 5.86 6.39 -9.09
C ARG A 2 5.33 7.02 -7.81
N SER A 3 6.10 6.91 -6.73
CA SER A 3 5.72 7.42 -5.42
C SER A 3 6.90 8.11 -4.72
N ARG A 4 6.58 8.98 -3.77
CA ARG A 4 7.53 9.66 -2.90
C ARG A 4 7.39 9.14 -1.47
N VAL A 5 8.50 8.81 -0.83
CA VAL A 5 8.51 8.42 0.60
C VAL A 5 8.26 9.65 1.45
N MET A 6 7.24 9.58 2.31
CA MET A 6 6.85 10.65 3.24
C MET A 6 7.40 10.41 4.63
N ALA A 7 7.30 9.17 5.12
CA ALA A 7 7.79 8.79 6.44
C ALA A 7 8.19 7.32 6.44
N ARG A 8 9.16 6.99 7.30
CA ARG A 8 9.57 5.62 7.57
C ARG A 8 9.95 5.51 9.04
N ASP A 9 9.26 4.63 9.74
CA ASP A 9 9.55 4.26 11.12
C ASP A 9 9.82 2.75 11.16
N ASN A 10 11.10 2.40 11.31
CA ASN A 10 11.52 1.00 11.36
C ASN A 10 11.09 0.31 12.66
N ALA A 11 11.03 1.04 13.78
CA ALA A 11 10.68 0.47 15.07
C ALA A 11 9.17 0.13 15.11
N ALA A 12 8.33 1.05 14.64
CA ALA A 12 6.89 0.82 14.52
C ALA A 12 6.50 -0.03 13.31
N ARG A 13 7.45 -0.32 12.40
CA ARG A 13 7.24 -0.98 11.10
C ARG A 13 6.16 -0.29 10.27
N VAL A 14 6.24 1.04 10.23
CA VAL A 14 5.33 1.93 9.49
C VAL A 14 6.09 2.60 8.36
N PHE A 15 5.45 2.69 7.21
CA PHE A 15 5.96 3.41 6.05
C PHE A 15 4.82 4.15 5.36
N LYS A 16 5.04 5.43 5.03
CA LYS A 16 4.07 6.27 4.34
C LYS A 16 4.64 6.79 3.03
N THR A 17 3.83 6.72 1.99
CA THR A 17 4.15 7.26 0.65
C THR A 17 3.04 8.15 0.15
N GLU A 18 3.41 9.05 -0.74
CA GLU A 18 2.49 9.77 -1.61
C GLU A 18 2.64 9.26 -3.04
N VAL A 19 1.53 8.92 -3.68
CA VAL A 19 1.51 8.49 -5.09
C VAL A 19 1.58 9.73 -5.96
N LEU A 20 2.62 9.81 -6.80
CA LEU A 20 2.80 10.92 -7.74
C LEU A 20 2.21 10.58 -9.11
N GLU A 21 2.40 9.34 -9.54
CA GLU A 21 1.88 8.80 -10.79
C GLU A 21 1.40 7.37 -10.53
N GLY A 22 0.11 7.12 -10.69
CA GLY A 22 -0.51 5.83 -10.40
C GLY A 22 -1.25 5.24 -11.61
N ASP A 23 -2.24 4.43 -11.33
CA ASP A 23 -3.09 3.79 -12.33
C ASP A 23 -4.29 4.67 -12.71
N LYS A 24 -5.27 4.09 -13.42
CA LYS A 24 -6.51 4.78 -13.78
C LYS A 24 -7.28 5.30 -12.56
N VAL A 25 -7.26 4.60 -11.44
CA VAL A 25 -7.94 5.02 -10.20
C VAL A 25 -7.20 6.20 -9.59
N SER A 26 -5.87 6.13 -9.48
CA SER A 26 -5.04 7.26 -9.03
C SER A 26 -5.21 8.51 -9.90
N GLY A 27 -5.45 8.35 -11.21
CA GLY A 27 -5.72 9.46 -12.12
C GLY A 27 -7.01 10.24 -11.81
N GLN A 28 -7.91 9.68 -11.02
CA GLN A 28 -9.12 10.35 -10.53
C GLN A 28 -8.88 11.12 -9.22
N LEU A 29 -7.68 11.03 -8.65
CA LEU A 29 -7.33 11.59 -7.34
C LEU A 29 -6.39 12.78 -7.52
N LYS A 30 -6.67 13.86 -6.78
CA LYS A 30 -5.77 15.01 -6.67
C LYS A 30 -4.55 14.68 -5.81
N SER A 31 -4.76 13.88 -4.76
CA SER A 31 -3.72 13.38 -3.88
C SER A 31 -4.06 11.96 -3.42
N GLN A 32 -3.04 11.15 -3.20
CA GLN A 32 -3.17 9.81 -2.65
C GLN A 32 -1.98 9.54 -1.73
N ALA A 33 -2.23 9.46 -0.43
CA ALA A 33 -1.26 9.04 0.57
C ALA A 33 -1.59 7.62 1.05
N VAL A 34 -0.57 6.80 1.13
CA VAL A 34 -0.66 5.38 1.46
C VAL A 34 0.21 5.13 2.67
N GLU A 35 -0.37 4.60 3.73
CA GLU A 35 0.33 4.18 4.92
C GLU A 35 0.24 2.67 5.04
N MET A 36 1.39 2.04 5.22
CA MET A 36 1.55 0.61 5.41
C MET A 36 2.13 0.37 6.80
N LYS A 37 1.50 -0.54 7.55
CA LYS A 37 1.97 -0.98 8.86
C LYS A 37 2.01 -2.50 8.91
N LEU A 38 3.11 -3.05 9.41
CA LEU A 38 3.27 -4.49 9.62
C LEU A 38 3.25 -4.83 11.11
N GLU A 39 2.29 -5.65 11.53
CA GLU A 39 2.15 -6.11 12.92
C GLU A 39 2.46 -7.60 13.00
N ALA A 40 3.20 -8.02 14.02
CA ALA A 40 3.49 -9.44 14.21
C ALA A 40 2.19 -10.21 14.54
N ALA A 41 2.01 -11.37 13.90
CA ALA A 41 0.83 -12.22 14.09
C ALA A 41 1.13 -13.55 14.82
N GLY A 42 2.39 -13.77 15.21
CA GLY A 42 2.88 -15.06 15.73
C GLY A 42 3.45 -15.94 14.62
N ASP A 43 4.17 -17.01 14.99
CA ASP A 43 4.70 -18.03 14.07
C ASP A 43 5.47 -17.51 12.83
N GLY A 44 6.20 -16.41 12.99
CA GLY A 44 6.93 -15.78 11.88
C GLY A 44 6.02 -15.08 10.85
N ALA A 45 4.72 -14.97 11.11
CA ALA A 45 3.75 -14.29 10.27
C ALA A 45 3.53 -12.83 10.70
N CYS A 46 2.92 -12.05 9.80
CA CYS A 46 2.50 -10.68 10.07
C CYS A 46 1.12 -10.37 9.48
N VAL A 47 0.49 -9.35 10.04
CA VAL A 47 -0.69 -8.70 9.47
C VAL A 47 -0.25 -7.39 8.84
N ALA A 48 -0.47 -7.25 7.53
CA ALA A 48 -0.29 -6.00 6.83
C ALA A 48 -1.56 -5.15 6.91
N LYS A 49 -1.45 -3.98 7.54
CA LYS A 49 -2.50 -2.96 7.57
C LYS A 49 -2.18 -1.89 6.54
N LEU A 50 -3.12 -1.69 5.62
CA LEU A 50 -3.04 -0.68 4.57
C LEU A 50 -4.09 0.41 4.85
N LYS A 51 -3.66 1.66 4.89
CA LYS A 51 -4.53 2.83 4.94
C LYS A 51 -4.27 3.70 3.72
N VAL A 52 -5.34 4.10 3.03
CA VAL A 52 -5.26 4.94 1.84
C VAL A 52 -6.09 6.18 2.09
N GLU A 53 -5.43 7.33 2.11
CA GLU A 53 -6.03 8.66 2.23
C GLU A 53 -5.97 9.31 0.86
N TYR A 54 -7.08 9.88 0.39
CA TYR A 54 -7.13 10.51 -0.92
C TYR A 54 -8.05 11.72 -0.95
N GLU A 55 -7.75 12.63 -1.87
CA GLU A 55 -8.66 13.69 -2.30
C GLU A 55 -9.08 13.43 -3.74
N ARG A 56 -10.38 13.52 -4.02
CA ARG A 56 -10.90 13.39 -5.39
C ARG A 56 -10.57 14.62 -6.22
N LEU A 57 -10.20 14.40 -7.49
CA LEU A 57 -9.92 15.50 -8.43
C LEU A 57 -11.17 16.36 -8.71
N ASP A 58 -12.33 15.72 -8.74
CA ASP A 58 -13.64 16.35 -8.95
C ASP A 58 -14.25 16.94 -7.67
N GLY A 59 -13.55 16.84 -6.52
CA GLY A 59 -14.09 17.23 -5.21
C GLY A 59 -15.23 16.34 -4.69
N GLY A 60 -15.45 15.19 -5.33
CA GLY A 60 -16.45 14.21 -4.95
C GLY A 60 -16.14 13.51 -3.62
N GLY A 61 -17.12 12.73 -3.15
CA GLY A 61 -17.02 11.94 -1.93
C GLY A 61 -16.17 10.67 -2.09
N ALA A 62 -16.60 9.59 -1.45
CA ALA A 62 -15.90 8.31 -1.53
C ALA A 62 -15.82 7.78 -2.97
N LEU A 63 -14.71 7.10 -3.28
CA LEU A 63 -14.58 6.26 -4.47
C LEU A 63 -15.73 5.25 -4.55
N SER A 64 -16.07 4.83 -5.77
CA SER A 64 -16.99 3.72 -5.97
C SER A 64 -16.49 2.45 -5.30
N VAL A 65 -17.39 1.53 -4.94
CA VAL A 65 -17.01 0.23 -4.35
C VAL A 65 -16.09 -0.56 -5.30
N GLU A 66 -16.31 -0.45 -6.61
CA GLU A 66 -15.49 -1.08 -7.64
C GLU A 66 -14.06 -0.51 -7.64
N ASP A 67 -13.91 0.82 -7.65
CA ASP A 67 -12.60 1.46 -7.60
C ASP A 67 -11.85 1.16 -6.29
N GLN A 68 -12.57 1.11 -5.16
CA GLN A 68 -11.99 0.72 -3.87
C GLN A 68 -11.48 -0.72 -3.90
N ALA A 69 -12.26 -1.64 -4.48
CA ALA A 69 -11.86 -3.04 -4.63
C ALA A 69 -10.66 -3.19 -5.57
N ALA A 70 -10.64 -2.46 -6.69
CA ALA A 70 -9.53 -2.45 -7.63
C ALA A 70 -8.23 -1.96 -6.97
N LEU A 71 -8.32 -0.87 -6.20
CA LEU A 71 -7.19 -0.32 -5.46
C LEU A 71 -6.68 -1.31 -4.41
N ALA A 72 -7.56 -1.93 -3.64
CA ALA A 72 -7.19 -2.95 -2.66
C ALA A 72 -6.54 -4.19 -3.30
N ALA A 73 -7.06 -4.64 -4.44
CA ALA A 73 -6.51 -5.77 -5.19
C ALA A 73 -5.07 -5.50 -5.67
N GLY A 74 -4.79 -4.30 -6.17
CA GLY A 74 -3.44 -3.91 -6.61
C GLY A 74 -2.39 -4.01 -5.49
N TYR A 75 -2.72 -3.57 -4.27
CA TYR A 75 -1.82 -3.73 -3.12
C TYR A 75 -1.70 -5.18 -2.67
N LEU A 76 -2.79 -5.94 -2.70
CA LEU A 76 -2.76 -7.37 -2.37
C LEU A 76 -1.83 -8.15 -3.32
N ASP A 77 -1.88 -7.85 -4.61
CA ASP A 77 -1.00 -8.47 -5.60
C ASP A 77 0.47 -8.11 -5.38
N LEU A 78 0.76 -6.85 -5.01
CA LEU A 78 2.10 -6.43 -4.60
C LEU A 78 2.59 -7.23 -3.37
N PHE A 79 1.77 -7.39 -2.34
CA PHE A 79 2.13 -8.17 -1.15
C PHE A 79 2.41 -9.63 -1.49
N LYS A 80 1.56 -10.26 -2.30
CA LYS A 80 1.76 -11.66 -2.73
C LYS A 80 3.05 -11.83 -3.51
N MET A 81 3.39 -10.87 -4.37
CA MET A 81 4.65 -10.91 -5.13
C MET A 81 5.87 -10.85 -4.21
N VAL A 82 5.84 -9.94 -3.21
CA VAL A 82 6.92 -9.82 -2.22
C VAL A 82 7.01 -11.06 -1.34
N GLU A 83 5.88 -11.56 -0.84
CA GLU A 83 5.82 -12.78 -0.02
C GLU A 83 6.38 -13.99 -0.77
N ALA A 84 5.96 -14.21 -2.03
CA ALA A 84 6.45 -15.30 -2.86
C ALA A 84 7.98 -15.22 -3.06
N TYR A 85 8.52 -14.01 -3.27
CA TYR A 85 9.96 -13.81 -3.37
C TYR A 85 10.67 -14.16 -2.06
N LEU A 86 10.21 -13.62 -0.92
CA LEU A 86 10.87 -13.86 0.37
C LEU A 86 10.82 -15.34 0.79
N VAL A 87 9.73 -16.06 0.48
CA VAL A 87 9.62 -17.50 0.72
C VAL A 87 10.61 -18.30 -0.14
N ALA A 88 10.82 -17.91 -1.40
CA ALA A 88 11.80 -18.55 -2.27
C ALA A 88 13.25 -18.18 -1.91
N HIS A 89 13.48 -17.06 -1.22
CA HIS A 89 14.79 -16.49 -0.89
C HIS A 89 14.98 -16.23 0.61
N PRO A 90 14.90 -17.24 1.49
CA PRO A 90 14.81 -17.06 2.95
C PRO A 90 16.05 -16.45 3.62
N ALA A 91 17.20 -16.39 2.93
CA ALA A 91 18.46 -15.90 3.50
C ALA A 91 18.78 -14.43 3.14
N GLU A 92 18.11 -13.83 2.15
CA GLU A 92 18.48 -12.50 1.63
C GLU A 92 18.08 -11.34 2.57
N TYR A 93 17.05 -11.56 3.40
CA TYR A 93 16.45 -10.54 4.27
C TYR A 93 16.21 -11.05 5.70
N ALA A 94 16.99 -12.06 6.13
CA ALA A 94 16.94 -12.67 7.46
C ALA A 94 17.56 -11.80 8.56
#